data_AF-A0A323UDU2-F1
#
_entry.id   AF-A0A323UDU2-F1
#
_cell.length_a   1.000
_cell.length_b   1.000
_cell.length_c   1.000
_cell.angle_alpha   90.00
_cell.angle_beta   90.00
_cell.angle_gamma   90.00
#
_symmetry.space_group_name_H-M   'P 1'
#
loop_
_entity.id
_entity.type
_entity.pdbx_description
1 polymer ?
#
loop_
_entity_poly.entity_id
_entity_poly.type
_entity_poly.pdbx_seq_one_letter_code
_entity_poly.pdbx_strand_id
1 'polypeptide(L)'
;MIVQRAPENALLIDTRAPQLYAAGHLPGAINLDLSSTSPKLHTPADLAALEESLAHLNGQLGATPDRPVVVYDQGLTGAAGRTAYLLALSGLEVYLWPSGWEAQATSTEPVQPTPSRPWAKLNREILLTLEEAAQHPRLVDVRRPDEFAAGHIPGARSLPLDRFFQPGALSQLELQPGDEVGVYCRSGTRSAVAFWILRSEGIKAKNYLGSMLDWQGSGREVER
;
A
#
# COMPACT_ATOMS: atom_id res chain seq x y z
N MET A 1 1.33 -10.15 2.44
CA MET A 1 2.72 -10.48 2.88
C MET A 1 3.64 -10.56 1.67
N ILE A 2 4.97 -10.58 1.83
CA ILE A 2 5.92 -10.72 0.72
C ILE A 2 6.12 -12.21 0.39
N VAL A 3 6.07 -12.59 -0.88
CA VAL A 3 6.16 -13.98 -1.35
C VAL A 3 7.27 -14.18 -2.39
N GLN A 4 7.73 -15.43 -2.51
CA GLN A 4 8.66 -15.87 -3.56
C GLN A 4 7.96 -16.63 -4.69
N ARG A 5 6.69 -16.98 -4.50
CA ARG A 5 5.83 -17.63 -5.49
C ARG A 5 4.37 -17.23 -5.24
N ALA A 6 3.58 -17.15 -6.30
CA ALA A 6 2.14 -16.93 -6.17
C ALA A 6 1.44 -18.16 -5.55
N PRO A 7 0.45 -17.97 -4.66
CA PRO A 7 -0.49 -19.03 -4.29
C PRO A 7 -1.25 -19.56 -5.52
N GLU A 8 -1.75 -20.79 -5.43
CA GLU A 8 -2.63 -21.34 -6.47
C GLU A 8 -3.88 -20.47 -6.64
N ASN A 9 -4.38 -20.38 -7.87
CA ASN A 9 -5.54 -19.57 -8.26
C ASN A 9 -5.43 -18.06 -8.00
N ALA A 10 -4.26 -17.53 -7.66
CA ALA A 10 -4.10 -16.11 -7.41
C ALA A 10 -4.49 -15.25 -8.63
N LEU A 11 -5.04 -14.07 -8.37
CA LEU A 11 -5.12 -13.00 -9.35
C LEU A 11 -3.77 -12.28 -9.40
N LEU A 12 -3.13 -12.27 -10.56
CA LEU A 12 -1.81 -11.64 -10.73
C LEU A 12 -1.99 -10.21 -11.24
N ILE A 13 -1.35 -9.26 -10.56
CA ILE A 13 -1.38 -7.84 -10.89
C ILE A 13 0.05 -7.35 -11.16
N ASP A 14 0.27 -6.86 -12.38
CA ASP A 14 1.53 -6.24 -12.81
C ASP A 14 1.44 -4.72 -12.67
N THR A 15 2.24 -4.13 -11.78
CA THR A 15 2.24 -2.68 -11.56
C THR A 15 3.25 -1.93 -12.42
N ARG A 16 3.99 -2.63 -13.28
CA ARG A 16 4.96 -1.99 -14.18
C ARG A 16 4.25 -1.15 -15.23
N ALA A 17 5.00 -0.24 -15.83
CA ALA A 17 4.51 0.58 -16.93
C ALA A 17 3.93 -0.30 -18.06
N PRO A 18 2.86 0.14 -18.76
CA PRO A 18 2.20 -0.64 -19.81
C PRO A 18 3.16 -1.17 -20.90
N GLN A 19 4.22 -0.43 -21.20
CA GLN A 19 5.24 -0.83 -22.18
C GLN A 19 6.06 -2.04 -21.69
N LEU A 20 6.38 -2.11 -20.39
CA LEU A 20 7.08 -3.25 -19.80
C LEU A 20 6.17 -4.47 -19.68
N TYR A 21 4.89 -4.25 -19.34
CA TYR A 21 3.88 -5.30 -19.35
C TYR A 21 3.71 -5.89 -20.76
N ALA A 22 3.53 -5.06 -21.78
CA ALA A 22 3.36 -5.50 -23.17
C ALA A 22 4.60 -6.24 -23.72
N ALA A 23 5.80 -5.90 -23.24
CA ALA A 23 7.04 -6.58 -23.63
C ALA A 23 7.18 -7.99 -23.04
N GLY A 24 6.45 -8.32 -21.97
CA GLY A 24 6.52 -9.61 -21.30
C GLY A 24 5.97 -9.53 -19.87
N HIS A 25 4.93 -10.30 -19.57
CA HIS A 25 4.28 -10.40 -18.27
C HIS A 25 3.95 -11.86 -17.91
N LEU A 26 3.60 -12.11 -16.64
CA LEU A 26 3.19 -13.44 -16.20
C LEU A 26 1.87 -13.84 -16.90
N PRO A 27 1.74 -15.07 -17.41
CA PRO A 27 0.48 -15.53 -18.01
C PRO A 27 -0.72 -15.30 -17.09
N GLY A 28 -1.77 -14.65 -17.61
CA GLY A 28 -2.98 -14.32 -16.85
C GLY A 28 -2.88 -13.07 -15.96
N ALA A 29 -1.74 -12.35 -15.95
CA ALA A 29 -1.61 -11.11 -15.20
C ALA A 29 -2.32 -9.91 -15.85
N ILE A 30 -2.92 -9.08 -15.01
CA ILE A 30 -3.57 -7.82 -15.39
C ILE A 30 -2.61 -6.67 -15.11
N ASN A 31 -2.45 -5.74 -16.06
CA ASN A 31 -1.71 -4.52 -15.82
C ASN A 31 -2.56 -3.49 -15.06
N LEU A 32 -2.13 -3.08 -13.88
CA LEU A 32 -2.85 -2.12 -13.04
C LEU A 32 -1.88 -1.35 -12.15
N ASP A 33 -1.92 -0.03 -12.22
CA ASP A 33 -1.22 0.87 -11.30
C ASP A 33 -2.21 1.85 -10.65
N LEU A 34 -2.40 1.73 -9.34
CA LEU A 34 -3.24 2.61 -8.52
C LEU A 34 -2.42 3.66 -7.75
N SER A 35 -1.14 3.84 -8.10
CA SER A 35 -0.23 4.72 -7.36
C SER A 35 -0.63 6.20 -7.37
N SER A 36 -1.41 6.60 -8.38
CA SER A 36 -1.95 7.95 -8.53
C SER A 36 -3.30 8.16 -7.81
N THR A 37 -3.95 7.08 -7.34
CA THR A 37 -5.25 7.16 -6.67
C THR A 37 -5.11 7.82 -5.30
N SER A 38 -5.70 9.00 -5.13
CA SER A 38 -5.61 9.81 -3.89
C SER A 38 -6.99 10.07 -3.30
N PRO A 39 -7.55 9.13 -2.51
CA PRO A 39 -8.87 9.30 -1.91
C PRO A 39 -8.83 10.33 -0.78
N LYS A 40 -9.91 11.09 -0.61
CA LYS A 40 -10.18 11.86 0.61
C LYS A 40 -10.71 10.89 1.66
N LEU A 41 -10.37 11.09 2.93
CA LEU A 41 -10.71 10.15 4.02
C LEU A 41 -11.02 10.90 5.32
N HIS A 42 -11.80 11.98 5.23
CA HIS A 42 -12.09 12.86 6.37
C HIS A 42 -13.43 12.55 7.02
N THR A 43 -14.39 12.06 6.24
CA THR A 43 -15.75 11.81 6.68
C THR A 43 -16.17 10.36 6.48
N PRO A 44 -17.21 9.88 7.19
CA PRO A 44 -17.82 8.60 6.90
C PRO A 44 -18.31 8.46 5.45
N ALA A 45 -18.75 9.57 4.84
CA ALA A 45 -19.18 9.59 3.44
C ALA A 45 -18.00 9.37 2.48
N ASP A 46 -16.82 9.95 2.77
CA ASP A 46 -15.61 9.71 1.98
C ASP A 46 -15.19 8.24 2.03
N LEU A 47 -15.26 7.62 3.22
CA LEU A 47 -14.98 6.20 3.40
C LEU A 47 -15.96 5.33 2.61
N ALA A 48 -17.26 5.62 2.67
CA ALA A 48 -18.27 4.90 1.89
C ALA A 48 -18.03 5.03 0.38
N ALA A 49 -17.68 6.23 -0.11
CA ALA A 49 -17.37 6.45 -1.53
C ALA A 49 -16.11 5.69 -1.99
N LEU A 50 -15.08 5.62 -1.14
CA LEU A 50 -13.91 4.79 -1.42
C LEU A 50 -14.27 3.30 -1.45
N GLU A 51 -15.07 2.82 -0.48
CA GLU A 51 -15.53 1.42 -0.46
C GLU A 51 -16.28 1.06 -1.74
N GLU A 52 -17.20 1.91 -2.18
CA GLU A 52 -17.95 1.72 -3.42
C GLU A 52 -17.02 1.70 -4.66
N SER A 53 -16.07 2.62 -4.72
CA SER A 53 -15.10 2.69 -5.82
C SER A 53 -14.22 1.45 -5.89
N LEU A 54 -13.73 0.96 -4.73
CA LEU A 54 -12.97 -0.27 -4.65
C LEU A 54 -13.83 -1.51 -4.96
N ALA A 55 -15.10 -1.51 -4.57
CA ALA A 55 -16.02 -2.60 -4.90
C ALA A 55 -16.23 -2.71 -6.40
N HIS A 56 -16.39 -1.58 -7.09
CA HIS A 56 -16.50 -1.53 -8.54
C HIS A 56 -15.22 -2.02 -9.22
N LEU A 57 -14.05 -1.54 -8.77
CA LEU A 57 -12.75 -1.98 -9.26
C LEU A 57 -12.57 -3.50 -9.11
N ASN A 58 -12.85 -4.04 -7.92
CA ASN A 58 -12.72 -5.47 -7.66
C ASN A 58 -13.65 -6.31 -8.56
N GLY A 59 -14.88 -5.83 -8.79
CA GLY A 59 -15.81 -6.43 -9.74
C GLY A 59 -15.25 -6.46 -11.17
N GLN A 60 -14.64 -5.36 -11.64
CA GLN A 60 -14.01 -5.30 -12.96
C GLN A 60 -12.82 -6.25 -13.10
N LEU A 61 -12.00 -6.36 -12.05
CA LEU A 61 -10.81 -7.23 -12.04
C LEU A 61 -11.15 -8.72 -11.91
N GLY A 62 -12.36 -9.06 -11.48
CA GLY A 62 -12.70 -10.42 -11.07
C GLY A 62 -12.07 -10.80 -9.73
N ALA A 63 -11.75 -9.82 -8.89
CA ALA A 63 -11.20 -10.03 -7.56
C ALA A 63 -12.33 -10.33 -6.57
N THR A 64 -12.12 -11.32 -5.71
CA THR A 64 -13.10 -11.82 -4.74
C THR A 64 -12.41 -12.20 -3.42
N PRO A 65 -13.13 -12.26 -2.28
CA PRO A 65 -12.52 -12.56 -0.98
C PRO A 65 -11.89 -13.95 -0.85
N ASP A 66 -12.35 -14.90 -1.66
CA ASP A 66 -11.89 -16.28 -1.72
C ASP A 66 -10.71 -16.49 -2.69
N ARG A 67 -10.27 -15.43 -3.37
CA ARG A 67 -9.17 -15.47 -4.33
C ARG A 67 -8.04 -14.53 -3.90
N PRO A 68 -6.86 -15.06 -3.55
CA PRO A 68 -5.74 -14.20 -3.17
C PRO A 68 -5.28 -13.36 -4.37
N VAL A 69 -4.77 -12.17 -4.09
CA VAL A 69 -4.17 -11.28 -5.09
C VAL A 69 -2.66 -11.21 -4.88
N VAL A 70 -1.90 -11.35 -5.95
CA VAL A 70 -0.44 -11.17 -5.94
C VAL A 70 -0.10 -9.99 -6.82
N VAL A 71 0.46 -8.96 -6.21
CA VAL A 71 0.97 -7.76 -6.88
C VAL A 71 2.47 -7.91 -7.08
N TYR A 72 2.95 -7.77 -8.31
CA TYR A 72 4.37 -7.92 -8.63
C TYR A 72 4.92 -6.75 -9.41
N ASP A 73 6.22 -6.52 -9.22
CA ASP A 73 7.04 -5.49 -9.86
C ASP A 73 8.52 -5.88 -9.70
N GLN A 74 9.43 -5.12 -10.32
CA GLN A 74 10.87 -5.23 -10.13
C GLN A 74 11.28 -4.49 -8.85
N GLY A 75 11.20 -5.20 -7.73
CA GLY A 75 11.46 -4.70 -6.39
C GLY A 75 10.20 -4.21 -5.66
N LEU A 76 10.39 -3.74 -4.43
CA LEU A 76 9.33 -3.14 -3.61
C LEU A 76 9.15 -1.66 -4.00
N THR A 77 8.56 -1.43 -5.17
CA THR A 77 8.33 -0.09 -5.69
C THR A 77 7.17 0.61 -4.97
N GLY A 78 7.10 1.94 -5.09
CA GLY A 78 5.96 2.70 -4.61
C GLY A 78 4.65 2.32 -5.31
N ALA A 79 4.71 1.95 -6.59
CA ALA A 79 3.55 1.50 -7.37
C ALA A 79 3.02 0.16 -6.86
N ALA A 80 3.92 -0.82 -6.70
CA ALA A 80 3.61 -2.13 -6.12
C ALA A 80 3.03 -1.99 -4.72
N GLY A 81 3.72 -1.27 -3.84
CA GLY A 81 3.31 -1.09 -2.45
C GLY A 81 1.95 -0.41 -2.32
N ARG A 82 1.72 0.68 -3.06
CA ARG A 82 0.45 1.44 -3.02
C ARG A 82 -0.71 0.70 -3.66
N THR A 83 -0.50 0.06 -4.81
CA THR A 83 -1.53 -0.76 -5.47
C THR A 83 -1.93 -1.93 -4.57
N ALA A 84 -0.95 -2.67 -4.03
CA ALA A 84 -1.20 -3.74 -3.09
C ALA A 84 -1.94 -3.25 -1.84
N TYR A 85 -1.55 -2.08 -1.30
CA TYR A 85 -2.21 -1.52 -0.13
C TYR A 85 -3.68 -1.17 -0.39
N LEU A 86 -4.02 -0.56 -1.53
CA LEU A 86 -5.40 -0.22 -1.87
C LEU A 86 -6.27 -1.47 -2.09
N LEU A 87 -5.71 -2.50 -2.72
CA LEU A 87 -6.40 -3.79 -2.86
C LEU A 87 -6.61 -4.47 -1.49
N ALA A 88 -5.61 -4.45 -0.61
CA ALA A 88 -5.73 -4.99 0.75
C ALA A 88 -6.73 -4.18 1.60
N LEU A 89 -6.76 -2.86 1.39
CA LEU A 89 -7.71 -1.95 2.04
C LEU A 89 -9.15 -2.29 1.63
N SER A 90 -9.39 -2.79 0.42
CA SER A 90 -10.72 -3.25 0.00
C SER A 90 -11.19 -4.55 0.69
N GLY A 91 -10.35 -5.16 1.52
CA GLY A 91 -10.65 -6.40 2.25
C GLY A 91 -10.14 -7.67 1.56
N LEU A 92 -9.40 -7.55 0.46
CA LEU A 92 -8.78 -8.69 -0.22
C LEU A 92 -7.54 -9.18 0.51
N GLU A 93 -7.27 -10.48 0.37
CA GLU A 93 -6.00 -11.07 0.77
C GLU A 93 -4.93 -10.75 -0.28
N VAL A 94 -3.91 -9.97 0.09
CA VAL A 94 -2.91 -9.46 -0.86
C VAL A 94 -1.49 -9.82 -0.47
N TYR A 95 -0.73 -10.22 -1.49
CA TYR A 95 0.69 -10.53 -1.42
C TYR A 95 1.51 -9.67 -2.39
N LEU A 96 2.77 -9.42 -2.04
CA LEU A 96 3.75 -8.73 -2.88
C LEU A 96 4.78 -9.72 -3.38
N TRP A 97 5.08 -9.72 -4.68
CA TRP A 97 6.11 -10.56 -5.29
C TRP A 97 7.16 -9.69 -5.99
N PRO A 98 8.21 -9.25 -5.27
CA PRO A 98 9.14 -8.22 -5.76
C PRO A 98 10.24 -8.74 -6.70
N SER A 99 10.47 -10.06 -6.77
CA SER A 99 11.52 -10.66 -7.61
C SER A 99 11.34 -12.17 -7.73
N GLY A 100 11.97 -12.79 -8.73
CA GLY A 100 11.95 -14.23 -9.00
C GLY A 100 10.84 -14.67 -9.98
N TRP A 101 10.02 -13.73 -10.44
CA TRP A 101 8.96 -13.94 -11.42
C TRP A 101 9.44 -13.70 -12.86
N GLU A 102 10.59 -13.05 -13.05
CA GLU A 102 11.03 -12.46 -14.32
C GLU A 102 11.18 -13.50 -15.44
N ALA A 103 11.74 -14.68 -15.14
CA ALA A 103 11.91 -15.76 -16.11
C ALA A 103 10.57 -16.37 -16.59
N GLN A 104 9.49 -16.15 -15.85
CA GLN A 104 8.14 -16.64 -16.16
C GLN A 104 7.31 -15.59 -16.92
N ALA A 105 7.80 -14.36 -17.06
CA ALA A 105 7.09 -13.25 -17.69
C ALA A 105 7.16 -13.31 -19.22
N THR A 106 6.61 -14.38 -19.79
CA THR A 106 6.73 -14.72 -21.22
C THR A 106 5.50 -14.37 -22.04
N SER A 107 4.40 -13.96 -21.41
CA SER A 107 3.17 -13.57 -22.12
C SER A 107 3.26 -12.14 -22.65
N THR A 108 2.74 -11.88 -23.85
CA THR A 108 2.69 -10.54 -24.46
C THR A 108 1.27 -10.12 -24.84
N GLU A 109 0.30 -11.03 -24.75
CA GLU A 109 -1.10 -10.73 -25.06
C GLU A 109 -1.79 -10.12 -23.82
N PRO A 110 -2.47 -8.97 -23.96
CA PRO A 110 -3.15 -8.36 -22.83
C PRO A 110 -4.27 -9.25 -22.32
N VAL A 111 -4.34 -9.41 -21.01
CA VAL A 111 -5.37 -10.21 -20.36
C VAL A 111 -6.63 -9.37 -20.18
N GLN A 112 -7.76 -9.87 -20.70
CA GLN A 112 -9.07 -9.32 -20.38
C GLN A 112 -9.56 -9.95 -19.08
N PRO A 113 -9.79 -9.16 -18.01
CA PRO A 113 -10.30 -9.69 -16.76
C PRO A 113 -11.67 -10.35 -16.97
N THR A 114 -11.95 -11.42 -16.24
CA THR A 114 -13.31 -11.99 -16.15
C THR A 114 -14.02 -11.30 -14.99
N PRO A 115 -15.03 -10.45 -15.23
CA PRO A 115 -15.65 -9.68 -14.16
C PRO A 115 -16.35 -10.57 -13.12
N SER A 116 -16.38 -10.09 -11.88
CA SER A 116 -17.13 -10.65 -10.76
C SER A 116 -18.20 -9.66 -10.28
N ARG A 117 -19.02 -10.08 -9.31
CA ARG A 117 -19.92 -9.15 -8.62
C ARG A 117 -19.08 -8.09 -7.88
N PRO A 118 -19.42 -6.80 -7.96
CA PRO A 118 -18.76 -5.76 -7.18
C PRO A 118 -18.75 -6.11 -5.69
N TRP A 119 -17.56 -6.04 -5.08
CA TRP A 119 -17.36 -6.38 -3.68
C TRP A 119 -16.16 -5.64 -3.09
N ALA A 120 -16.38 -5.00 -1.95
CA ALA A 120 -15.33 -4.55 -1.05
C ALA A 120 -15.90 -4.47 0.37
N LYS A 121 -15.01 -4.58 1.34
CA LYS A 121 -15.25 -4.20 2.73
C LYS A 121 -13.99 -3.53 3.25
N LEU A 122 -14.06 -2.24 3.53
CA LEU A 122 -12.89 -1.48 3.95
C LEU A 122 -12.27 -2.06 5.21
N ASN A 123 -10.99 -2.42 5.10
CA ASN A 123 -10.21 -2.93 6.19
C ASN A 123 -9.71 -1.77 7.06
N ARG A 124 -10.51 -1.39 8.06
CA ARG A 124 -10.20 -0.31 9.01
C ARG A 124 -8.98 -0.62 9.90
N GLU A 125 -8.60 -1.89 10.05
CA GLU A 125 -7.46 -2.30 10.89
C GLU A 125 -6.10 -1.86 10.32
N ILE A 126 -6.03 -1.51 9.03
CA ILE A 126 -4.78 -1.12 8.37
C ILE A 126 -4.73 0.37 8.02
N LEU A 127 -5.82 1.12 8.24
CA LEU A 127 -5.98 2.50 7.79
C LEU A 127 -5.99 3.47 8.98
N LEU A 128 -5.32 4.61 8.80
CA LEU A 128 -5.53 5.81 9.60
C LEU A 128 -6.15 6.91 8.75
N THR A 129 -7.21 7.53 9.26
CA THR A 129 -7.75 8.81 8.80
C THR A 129 -6.95 9.98 9.36
N LEU A 130 -7.25 11.20 8.92
CA LEU A 130 -6.66 12.43 9.45
C LEU A 130 -6.78 12.53 10.98
N GLU A 131 -8.00 12.31 11.52
CA GLU A 131 -8.26 12.42 12.96
C GLU A 131 -7.57 11.31 13.75
N GLU A 132 -7.59 10.08 13.24
CA GLU A 132 -6.92 8.95 13.88
C GLU A 132 -5.41 9.13 13.89
N ALA A 133 -4.83 9.64 12.79
CA ALA A 133 -3.41 9.98 12.73
C ALA A 133 -3.06 11.06 13.76
N ALA A 134 -3.89 12.11 13.90
CA ALA A 134 -3.67 13.19 14.86
C ALA A 134 -3.63 12.73 16.32
N GLN A 135 -4.27 11.60 16.63
CA GLN A 135 -4.34 11.03 17.97
C GLN A 135 -3.44 9.80 18.14
N HIS A 136 -2.75 9.36 17.09
CA HIS A 136 -2.01 8.10 17.10
C HIS A 136 -0.72 8.24 17.95
N PRO A 137 -0.51 7.40 18.99
CA PRO A 137 0.57 7.61 19.95
C PRO A 137 1.97 7.30 19.40
N ARG A 138 2.05 6.60 18.26
CA ARG A 138 3.31 6.23 17.60
C ARG A 138 3.17 6.44 16.09
N LEU A 139 3.50 7.63 15.61
CA LEU A 139 3.60 7.91 14.18
C LEU A 139 5.04 7.88 13.71
N VAL A 140 5.26 7.32 12.52
CA VAL A 140 6.56 7.29 11.86
C VAL A 140 6.47 7.99 10.50
N ASP A 141 7.27 9.03 10.37
CA ASP A 141 7.49 9.75 9.11
C ASP A 141 8.58 9.05 8.31
N VAL A 142 8.20 8.51 7.14
CA VAL A 142 9.12 7.78 6.27
C VAL A 142 9.71 8.63 5.15
N ARG A 143 9.53 9.95 5.21
CA ARG A 143 10.15 10.90 4.28
C ARG A 143 11.65 11.06 4.55
N ARG A 144 12.33 11.78 3.66
CA ARG A 144 13.75 12.08 3.83
C ARG A 144 13.96 13.03 5.03
N PRO A 145 15.16 13.04 5.64
CA PRO A 145 15.43 13.87 6.82
C PRO A 145 15.19 15.36 6.61
N ASP A 146 15.49 15.90 5.43
CA ASP A 146 15.23 17.29 5.06
C ASP A 146 13.73 17.62 5.03
N GLU A 147 12.90 16.69 4.53
CA GLU A 147 11.45 16.85 4.51
C GLU A 147 10.85 16.82 5.92
N PHE A 148 11.40 15.99 6.81
CA PHE A 148 10.98 15.90 8.21
C PHE A 148 11.32 17.18 8.98
N ALA A 149 12.57 17.65 8.89
CA ALA A 149 13.03 18.87 9.56
C ALA A 149 12.33 20.15 9.04
N ALA A 150 11.88 20.15 7.78
CA ALA A 150 11.11 21.27 7.24
C ALA A 150 9.69 21.40 7.84
N GLY A 151 9.17 20.30 8.41
CA GLY A 151 7.83 20.24 8.99
C GLY A 151 7.28 18.82 9.01
N HIS A 152 6.88 18.31 10.18
CA HIS A 152 6.32 16.98 10.37
C HIS A 152 5.10 16.99 11.31
N ILE A 153 4.36 15.87 11.36
CA ILE A 153 3.21 15.73 12.28
C ILE A 153 3.75 15.74 13.72
N PRO A 154 3.16 16.53 14.64
CA PRO A 154 3.63 16.61 16.02
C PRO A 154 3.80 15.25 16.70
N GLY A 155 4.93 15.06 17.37
CA GLY A 155 5.26 13.80 18.06
C GLY A 155 5.66 12.62 17.15
N ALA A 156 5.70 12.80 15.83
CA ALA A 156 6.15 11.75 14.92
C ALA A 156 7.67 11.48 15.04
N ARG A 157 8.06 10.22 14.93
CA ARG A 157 9.47 9.82 14.81
C ARG A 157 9.88 9.75 13.33
N SER A 158 11.09 10.17 13.01
CA SER A 158 11.63 10.00 11.65
C SER A 158 12.33 8.65 11.48
N LEU A 159 11.95 7.90 10.45
CA LEU A 159 12.77 6.82 9.92
C LEU A 159 12.59 6.80 8.39
N PRO A 160 13.55 7.34 7.61
CA PRO A 160 13.43 7.38 6.15
C PRO A 160 13.24 5.99 5.53
N LEU A 161 12.43 5.90 4.46
CA LEU A 161 12.05 4.61 3.85
C LEU A 161 13.26 3.72 3.49
N ASP A 162 14.36 4.29 3.01
CA ASP A 162 15.58 3.56 2.65
C ASP A 162 16.18 2.79 3.84
N ARG A 163 15.96 3.26 5.07
CA ARG A 163 16.41 2.60 6.29
C ARG A 163 15.60 1.36 6.64
N PHE A 164 14.37 1.21 6.15
CA PHE A 164 13.57 0.00 6.37
C PHE A 164 14.11 -1.23 5.64
N PHE A 165 14.92 -1.03 4.59
CA PHE A 165 15.59 -2.13 3.89
C PHE A 165 16.89 -2.57 4.58
N GLN A 166 17.30 -1.88 5.64
CA GLN A 166 18.49 -2.20 6.41
C GLN A 166 18.11 -3.01 7.67
N PRO A 167 19.00 -3.91 8.14
CA PRO A 167 18.80 -4.59 9.41
C PRO A 167 18.61 -3.60 10.57
N GLY A 168 17.77 -3.96 11.55
CA GLY A 168 17.59 -3.18 12.77
C GLY A 168 16.63 -2.00 12.67
N ALA A 169 15.84 -1.88 11.57
CA ALA A 169 14.81 -0.86 11.44
C ALA A 169 13.82 -0.85 12.62
N LEU A 170 13.37 -2.04 13.07
CA LEU A 170 12.50 -2.15 14.24
C LEU A 170 13.16 -1.64 15.52
N SER A 171 14.43 -1.97 15.75
CA SER A 171 15.18 -1.53 16.93
C SER A 171 15.33 -0.01 16.97
N GLN A 172 15.54 0.65 15.83
CA GLN A 172 15.60 2.11 15.74
C GLN A 172 14.26 2.79 16.09
N LEU A 173 13.15 2.09 15.89
CA LEU A 173 11.81 2.53 16.27
C LEU A 173 11.38 2.01 17.65
N GLU A 174 12.22 1.22 18.31
CA GLU A 174 11.91 0.52 19.57
C GLU A 174 10.63 -0.33 19.48
N LEU A 175 10.44 -1.00 18.34
CA LEU A 175 9.29 -1.83 18.05
C LEU A 175 9.59 -3.33 18.20
N GLN A 176 8.58 -4.08 18.65
CA GLN A 176 8.57 -5.54 18.71
C GLN A 176 7.36 -6.11 17.96
N PRO A 177 7.42 -7.36 17.45
CA PRO A 177 6.27 -8.02 16.84
C PRO A 177 5.02 -7.93 17.73
N GLY A 178 3.90 -7.51 17.14
CA GLY A 178 2.65 -7.26 17.85
C GLY A 178 2.39 -5.81 18.25
N ASP A 179 3.41 -4.95 18.25
CA ASP A 179 3.24 -3.51 18.47
C ASP A 179 2.42 -2.85 17.35
N GLU A 180 1.69 -1.78 17.69
CA GLU A 180 0.96 -0.95 16.74
C GLU A 180 1.73 0.34 16.41
N VAL A 181 1.78 0.69 15.13
CA VAL A 181 2.46 1.90 14.63
C VAL A 181 1.73 2.46 13.41
N GLY A 182 1.62 3.78 13.34
CA GLY A 182 1.12 4.47 12.16
C GLY A 182 2.29 4.95 11.30
N VAL A 183 2.23 4.74 9.99
CA VAL A 183 3.20 5.29 9.03
C VAL A 183 2.56 6.31 8.12
N TYR A 184 3.33 7.35 7.77
CA TYR A 184 2.93 8.34 6.78
C TYR A 184 4.14 8.86 6.00
N CYS A 185 3.89 9.51 4.87
CA CYS A 185 4.96 10.16 4.11
C CYS A 185 4.50 11.50 3.54
N ARG A 186 4.70 11.76 2.24
CA ARG A 186 4.15 12.95 1.58
C ARG A 186 2.71 12.75 1.15
N SER A 187 2.42 11.64 0.47
CA SER A 187 1.14 11.40 -0.22
C SER A 187 0.68 9.93 -0.21
N GLY A 188 1.20 9.10 0.71
CA GLY A 188 0.81 7.70 0.86
C GLY A 188 1.65 6.65 0.08
N THR A 189 2.43 7.05 -0.92
CA THR A 189 3.18 6.09 -1.77
C THR A 189 4.33 5.40 -1.03
N ARG A 190 5.21 6.16 -0.36
CA ARG A 190 6.34 5.61 0.40
C ARG A 190 5.88 4.86 1.66
N SER A 191 4.85 5.38 2.33
CA SER A 191 4.32 4.78 3.55
C SER A 191 3.61 3.46 3.31
N ALA A 192 3.03 3.23 2.12
CA ALA A 192 2.52 1.91 1.74
C ALA A 192 3.65 0.86 1.69
N VAL A 193 4.84 1.21 1.20
CA VAL A 193 6.00 0.30 1.21
C VAL A 193 6.45 0.01 2.64
N ALA A 194 6.63 1.04 3.46
CA ALA A 194 6.99 0.88 4.88
C ALA A 194 5.96 0.03 5.64
N PHE A 195 4.67 0.22 5.37
CA PHE A 195 3.59 -0.60 5.91
C PHE A 195 3.81 -2.08 5.61
N TRP A 196 4.10 -2.45 4.36
CA TRP A 196 4.29 -3.85 3.99
C TRP A 196 5.51 -4.48 4.65
N ILE A 197 6.62 -3.73 4.78
CA ILE A 197 7.83 -4.19 5.48
C ILE A 197 7.52 -4.41 6.96
N LEU A 198 6.86 -3.45 7.63
CA LEU A 198 6.48 -3.59 9.04
C LEU A 198 5.54 -4.77 9.27
N ARG A 199 4.54 -4.97 8.39
CA ARG A 199 3.62 -6.11 8.47
C ARG A 199 4.34 -7.44 8.29
N SER A 200 5.39 -7.54 7.44
CA SER A 200 6.16 -8.78 7.31
C SER A 200 7.00 -9.10 8.54
N GLU A 201 7.35 -8.09 9.33
CA GLU A 201 8.04 -8.24 10.63
C GLU A 201 7.07 -8.46 11.81
N GLY A 202 5.78 -8.69 11.54
CA GLY A 202 4.77 -8.95 12.57
C GLY A 202 4.28 -7.71 13.33
N ILE A 203 4.61 -6.50 12.88
CA ILE A 203 4.09 -5.25 13.45
C ILE A 203 2.65 -5.03 12.98
N LYS A 204 1.77 -4.56 13.86
CA LYS A 204 0.41 -4.10 13.53
C LYS A 204 0.47 -2.69 12.93
N ALA A 205 1.12 -2.56 11.79
CA ALA A 205 1.22 -1.28 11.10
C ALA A 205 -0.14 -0.83 10.56
N LYS A 206 -0.40 0.47 10.64
CA LYS A 206 -1.48 1.20 9.97
C LYS A 206 -0.89 2.30 9.10
N ASN A 207 -1.55 2.65 8.00
CA ASN A 207 -1.04 3.65 7.06
C ASN A 207 -1.99 4.84 6.98
N TYR A 208 -1.45 6.04 7.22
CA TYR A 208 -2.16 7.29 6.97
C TYR A 208 -1.96 7.70 5.51
N LEU A 209 -2.91 7.28 4.66
CA LEU A 209 -2.84 7.44 3.20
C LEU A 209 -2.73 8.91 2.76
N GLY A 210 -3.51 9.80 3.39
CA GLY A 210 -3.50 11.23 3.09
C GLY A 210 -2.14 11.88 3.34
N SER A 211 -1.44 11.41 4.39
CA SER A 211 -0.06 11.81 4.69
C SER A 211 0.09 13.35 4.83
N MET A 212 1.28 13.91 4.63
CA MET A 212 1.51 15.34 4.83
C MET A 212 0.71 16.26 3.90
N LEU A 213 0.43 15.85 2.65
CA LEU A 213 -0.40 16.68 1.76
C LEU A 213 -1.80 16.89 2.32
N ASP A 214 -2.37 15.83 2.89
CA ASP A 214 -3.68 15.90 3.53
C ASP A 214 -3.60 16.68 4.86
N TRP A 215 -2.60 16.38 5.69
CA TRP A 215 -2.38 17.06 6.97
C TRP A 215 -2.27 18.59 6.81
N GLN A 216 -1.42 19.03 5.89
CA GLN A 216 -1.21 20.46 5.60
C GLN A 216 -2.40 21.08 4.88
N GLY A 217 -3.05 20.32 3.97
CA GLY A 217 -4.27 20.75 3.29
C GLY A 217 -5.43 21.03 4.25
N SER A 218 -5.45 20.33 5.39
CA SER A 218 -6.41 20.55 6.48
C SER A 218 -5.98 21.65 7.46
N GLY A 219 -4.88 22.36 7.21
CA GLY A 219 -4.43 23.49 8.04
C GLY A 219 -3.92 23.10 9.42
N ARG A 220 -3.53 21.83 9.63
CA ARG A 220 -3.00 21.36 10.91
C ARG A 220 -1.57 21.84 11.16
N GLU A 221 -1.25 22.02 12.44
CA GLU A 221 0.08 22.44 12.88
C GLU A 221 1.14 21.37 12.58
N VAL A 222 2.39 21.82 12.43
CA VAL A 222 3.56 20.96 12.20
C VAL A 222 4.67 21.32 13.18
N GLU A 223 5.44 20.33 13.58
CA GLU A 223 6.70 20.52 14.33
C GLU A 223 7.88 20.64 13.35
N ARG A 224 8.95 21.32 13.77
CA ARG A 224 10.18 21.55 12.99
C ARG A 224 11.40 21.28 13.84
#